data_AF-A0A944CI97-F1
#
_entry.id   AF-A0A944CI97-F1
#
_cell.length_a   1.000
_cell.length_b   1.000
_cell.length_c   1.000
_cell.angle_alpha   90.00
_cell.angle_beta   90.00
_cell.angle_gamma   90.00
#
_symmetry.space_group_name_H-M   'P 1'
#
loop_
_entity.id
_entity.type
_entity.pdbx_description
1 polymer ?
#
loop_
_entity_poly.entity_id
_entity_poly.type
_entity_poly.pdbx_seq_one_letter_code
_entity_poly.pdbx_strand_id
1 'polypeptide(L)'
;MWINPDAAPKELIRLEVETKCQDDQVFARIRAFTKCTPRDCKWGWTKAELRDGGGLRVLLIGFLSSKIIDVRKIGENLDAFVTNITNDGSQPERLKSYSLKRL
;
A
#
# COMPACT_ATOMS: atom_id res chain seq x y z
N MET A 1 -12.20 2.68 4.43
CA MET A 1 -11.37 2.20 3.29
C MET A 1 -10.69 3.40 2.66
N TRP A 2 -9.60 3.26 1.90
CA TRP A 2 -8.90 4.39 1.27
C TRP A 2 -8.84 4.21 -0.25
N ILE A 3 -9.22 5.23 -1.03
CA ILE A 3 -9.38 5.15 -2.48
C ILE A 3 -8.61 6.26 -3.20
N ASN A 4 -7.98 5.90 -4.33
CA ASN A 4 -7.50 6.81 -5.35
C ASN A 4 -8.49 6.81 -6.54
N PRO A 5 -9.37 7.82 -6.68
CA PRO A 5 -10.36 7.84 -7.76
C PRO A 5 -9.69 8.00 -9.15
N ASP A 6 -8.51 8.60 -9.18
CA ASP A 6 -7.80 8.99 -10.41
C ASP A 6 -6.77 7.95 -10.85
N ALA A 7 -6.76 6.75 -10.24
CA ALA A 7 -5.79 5.71 -10.54
C ALA A 7 -5.78 5.36 -12.04
N ALA A 8 -4.60 5.39 -12.67
CA ALA A 8 -4.41 4.86 -14.01
C ALA A 8 -4.23 3.32 -13.97
N PRO A 9 -4.26 2.62 -15.13
CA PRO A 9 -3.98 1.18 -15.16
C PRO A 9 -2.66 0.84 -14.46
N LYS A 10 -2.67 -0.25 -13.66
CA LYS A 10 -1.55 -0.73 -12.85
C LYS A 10 -1.14 0.17 -11.68
N GLU A 11 -1.82 1.29 -11.46
CA GLU A 11 -1.60 2.16 -10.30
C GLU A 11 -2.43 1.75 -9.10
N LEU A 12 -2.07 2.27 -7.93
CA LEU A 12 -2.78 2.03 -6.69
C LEU A 12 -4.17 2.68 -6.76
N ILE A 13 -5.23 1.87 -6.69
CA ILE A 13 -6.63 2.33 -6.68
C ILE A 13 -7.24 2.31 -5.28
N ARG A 14 -6.82 1.37 -4.43
CA ARG A 14 -7.36 1.23 -3.08
C ARG A 14 -6.35 0.65 -2.10
N LEU A 15 -6.41 1.15 -0.87
CA LEU A 15 -5.79 0.54 0.30
C LEU A 15 -6.82 0.26 1.38
N GLU A 16 -6.59 -0.82 2.10
CA GLU A 16 -7.27 -1.09 3.35
C GLU A 16 -6.23 -1.33 4.42
N VAL A 17 -6.45 -0.69 5.56
CA VAL A 17 -5.57 -0.74 6.72
C VAL A 17 -6.41 -1.22 7.88
N GLU A 18 -5.96 -2.28 8.54
CA GLU A 18 -6.56 -2.77 9.77
C GLU A 18 -5.54 -2.71 10.89
N THR A 19 -5.98 -2.20 12.03
CA THR A 19 -5.17 -2.09 13.24
C THR A 19 -5.90 -2.75 14.39
N LYS A 20 -5.20 -3.56 15.18
CA LYS A 20 -5.70 -4.17 16.40
C LYS A 20 -4.70 -3.91 17.52
N CYS A 21 -5.19 -3.44 18.67
CA CYS A 21 -4.40 -3.42 19.89
C CYS A 21 -4.66 -4.74 20.64
N GLN A 22 -3.59 -5.43 21.01
CA GLN A 22 -3.63 -6.65 21.82
C GLN A 22 -2.38 -6.69 22.69
N ASP A 23 -2.55 -6.94 23.99
CA ASP A 23 -1.45 -7.06 24.96
C ASP A 23 -0.47 -5.87 24.91
N ASP A 24 -1.01 -4.65 24.89
CA ASP A 24 -0.29 -3.37 24.73
C ASP A 24 0.57 -3.23 23.46
N GLN A 25 0.38 -4.14 22.49
CA GLN A 25 1.01 -4.11 21.19
C GLN A 25 0.01 -3.73 20.09
N VAL A 26 0.42 -2.80 19.22
CA VAL A 26 -0.33 -2.43 18.02
C VAL A 26 0.06 -3.36 16.87
N PHE A 27 -0.89 -4.16 16.41
CA PHE A 27 -0.76 -4.96 15.20
C PHE A 27 -1.42 -4.23 14.05
N ALA A 28 -0.69 -4.04 12.95
CA ALA A 28 -1.23 -3.48 11.73
C ALA A 28 -1.09 -4.48 10.58
N ARG A 29 -2.08 -4.48 9.69
CA ARG A 29 -2.00 -5.17 8.40
C ARG A 29 -2.58 -4.31 7.31
N ILE A 30 -2.03 -4.44 6.11
CA ILE A 30 -2.45 -3.69 4.94
C ILE A 30 -2.73 -4.68 3.82
N ARG A 31 -3.78 -4.42 3.03
CA ARG A 31 -3.96 -5.01 1.70
C ARG A 31 -4.12 -3.91 0.67
N ALA A 32 -3.65 -4.17 -0.54
CA ALA A 32 -3.64 -3.19 -1.61
C ALA A 32 -4.33 -3.70 -2.86
N PHE A 33 -4.84 -2.77 -3.64
CA PHE A 33 -5.46 -3.03 -4.92
C PHE A 33 -4.86 -2.10 -5.96
N THR A 34 -4.43 -2.68 -7.08
CA THR A 34 -3.99 -1.91 -8.25
C THR A 34 -5.02 -2.04 -9.36
N LYS A 35 -5.27 -0.93 -10.07
CA LYS A 35 -6.30 -0.87 -11.12
C LYS A 35 -6.03 -1.88 -12.22
N CYS A 36 -6.97 -2.80 -12.43
CA CYS A 36 -6.91 -3.88 -13.43
C CYS A 36 -8.32 -4.17 -13.98
N THR A 37 -8.39 -4.85 -15.12
CA THR A 37 -9.66 -5.19 -15.80
C THR A 37 -9.76 -6.72 -15.96
N PRO A 38 -10.93 -7.34 -15.70
CA PRO A 38 -12.22 -6.74 -15.33
C PRO A 38 -12.36 -6.44 -13.82
N ARG A 39 -11.42 -6.91 -12.99
CA ARG A 39 -11.39 -6.66 -11.55
C ARG A 39 -9.99 -6.19 -11.16
N ASP A 40 -9.93 -5.33 -10.14
CA ASP A 40 -8.66 -4.85 -9.61
C ASP A 40 -7.77 -5.99 -9.10
N CYS A 41 -6.47 -5.89 -9.37
CA CYS A 41 -5.51 -6.87 -8.92
C CYS A 41 -5.31 -6.71 -7.41
N LYS A 42 -5.62 -7.75 -6.65
CA LYS A 42 -5.55 -7.77 -5.19
C LYS A 42 -4.19 -8.27 -4.70
N TRP A 43 -3.57 -7.50 -3.83
CA TRP A 43 -2.45 -7.90 -3.00
C TRP A 43 -3.00 -8.26 -1.62
N GLY A 44 -2.68 -9.44 -1.11
CA GLY A 44 -3.27 -9.99 0.12
C GLY A 44 -3.07 -9.15 1.38
N TRP A 45 -3.69 -9.57 2.47
CA TRP A 45 -3.40 -9.00 3.78
C TRP A 45 -1.98 -9.37 4.20
N THR A 46 -1.17 -8.36 4.48
CA THR A 46 0.21 -8.54 4.92
C THR A 46 0.46 -7.69 6.15
N LYS A 47 1.26 -8.21 7.08
CA LYS A 47 1.67 -7.48 8.28
C LYS A 47 2.33 -6.16 7.86
N ALA A 48 1.90 -5.07 8.47
CA ALA A 48 2.50 -3.78 8.32
C ALA A 48 3.32 -3.43 9.58
N GLU A 49 4.42 -2.74 9.37
CA GLU A 49 5.36 -2.32 10.39
C GLU A 49 5.20 -0.84 10.65
N LEU A 50 5.23 -0.45 11.93
CA LEU A 50 5.30 0.96 12.31
C LEU A 50 6.66 1.51 11.90
N ARG A 51 6.65 2.70 11.30
CA ARG A 51 7.88 3.39 10.91
C ARG A 51 8.30 4.40 11.96
N ASP A 52 9.60 4.61 12.09
CA ASP A 52 10.16 5.74 12.82
C ASP A 52 9.68 7.05 12.19
N GLY A 53 9.15 7.97 13.01
CA GLY A 53 8.51 9.20 12.54
C GLY A 53 7.02 9.05 12.18
N GLY A 54 6.44 7.88 12.39
CA GLY A 54 5.01 7.59 12.24
C GLY A 54 4.60 7.05 10.87
N GLY A 55 3.40 6.48 10.81
CA GLY A 55 2.90 5.79 9.63
C GLY A 55 3.23 4.29 9.63
N LEU A 56 2.88 3.62 8.53
CA LEU A 56 3.02 2.18 8.35
C LEU A 56 3.77 1.87 7.07
N ARG A 57 4.55 0.80 7.08
CA ARG A 57 5.17 0.19 5.89
C ARG A 57 4.62 -1.22 5.70
N VAL A 58 4.32 -1.60 4.47
CA VAL A 58 4.06 -3.00 4.11
C VAL A 58 4.90 -3.40 2.91
N LEU A 59 5.47 -4.61 2.96
CA LEU A 59 6.13 -5.26 1.83
C LEU A 59 5.19 -6.31 1.24
N LEU A 60 4.69 -6.06 0.04
CA LEU A 60 3.80 -6.96 -0.68
C LEU A 60 4.61 -7.71 -1.74
N ILE A 61 4.90 -8.98 -1.48
CA ILE A 61 5.72 -9.83 -2.35
C ILE A 61 4.82 -10.53 -3.37
N GLY A 62 5.09 -10.32 -4.64
CA GLY A 62 4.47 -11.05 -5.76
C GLY A 62 5.50 -11.89 -6.49
N PHE A 63 5.05 -12.65 -7.50
CA PHE A 63 5.94 -13.54 -8.26
C PHE A 63 6.99 -12.79 -9.10
N LEU A 64 6.55 -11.83 -9.92
CA LEU A 64 7.44 -11.05 -10.81
C LEU A 64 7.95 -9.75 -10.16
N SER A 65 7.19 -9.20 -9.23
CA SER A 65 7.49 -7.91 -8.62
C SER A 65 6.99 -7.84 -7.20
N SER A 66 7.63 -7.00 -6.42
CA SER A 66 7.25 -6.64 -5.08
C SER A 66 6.88 -5.16 -5.02
N LYS A 67 6.04 -4.81 -4.05
CA LYS A 67 5.67 -3.42 -3.75
C LYS A 67 5.99 -3.12 -2.30
N ILE A 68 6.79 -2.07 -2.07
CA ILE A 68 6.88 -1.45 -0.75
C ILE A 68 5.86 -0.32 -0.75
N ILE A 69 4.95 -0.33 0.21
CA ILE A 69 3.97 0.73 0.38
C ILE A 69 4.16 1.35 1.75
N ASP A 70 4.53 2.62 1.73
CA ASP A 70 4.59 3.47 2.89
C ASP A 70 3.33 4.32 2.95
N VAL A 71 2.63 4.29 4.08
CA VAL A 71 1.45 5.12 4.30
C VAL A 71 1.54 5.99 5.53
N ARG A 72 1.00 7.20 5.41
CA ARG A 72 0.87 8.14 6.52
C ARG A 72 -0.42 8.91 6.40
N LYS A 73 -1.17 9.01 7.49
CA LYS A 73 -2.37 9.86 7.53
C LYS A 73 -1.93 11.32 7.65
N ILE A 74 -2.43 12.19 6.77
CA ILE A 74 -2.21 13.63 6.79
C ILE A 74 -3.56 14.32 6.63
N GLY A 75 -4.03 15.00 7.68
CA GLY A 75 -5.39 15.55 7.73
C GLY A 75 -6.43 14.46 7.49
N GLU A 76 -7.27 14.66 6.47
CA GLU A 76 -8.33 13.72 6.09
C GLU A 76 -7.90 12.71 5.01
N ASN A 77 -6.69 12.83 4.48
CA ASN A 77 -6.16 11.94 3.44
C ASN A 77 -5.15 10.93 4.01
N LEU A 78 -4.94 9.87 3.25
CA LEU A 78 -3.85 8.92 3.47
C LEU A 78 -2.87 9.05 2.32
N ASP A 79 -1.69 9.59 2.61
CA ASP A 79 -0.59 9.59 1.66
C ASP A 79 -0.02 8.18 1.57
N ALA A 80 0.18 7.71 0.34
CA ALA A 80 0.73 6.41 0.03
C ALA A 80 1.89 6.56 -0.97
N PHE A 81 3.08 6.16 -0.57
CA PHE A 81 4.25 6.06 -1.43
C PHE A 81 4.47 4.61 -1.81
N VAL A 82 4.39 4.31 -3.10
CA VAL A 82 4.51 2.95 -3.64
C VAL A 82 5.80 2.85 -4.42
N THR A 83 6.74 2.04 -3.91
CA THR A 83 7.95 1.64 -4.63
C THR A 83 7.70 0.29 -5.27
N ASN A 84 7.81 0.23 -6.61
CA ASN A 84 7.75 -1.01 -7.35
C ASN A 84 9.16 -1.54 -7.60
N ILE A 85 9.37 -2.82 -7.29
CA ILE A 85 10.65 -3.50 -7.41
C ILE A 85 10.42 -4.74 -8.27
N THR A 86 11.15 -4.87 -9.39
CA THR A 86 11.19 -6.13 -10.14
C THR A 86 12.07 -7.11 -9.40
N ASN A 87 11.58 -8.32 -9.14
CA ASN A 87 12.29 -9.28 -8.30
C ASN A 87 13.61 -9.76 -8.92
N ASP A 88 13.74 -9.68 -10.24
CA ASP A 88 14.93 -10.04 -11.01
C ASP A 88 15.90 -8.85 -11.24
N GLY A 89 15.59 -7.66 -10.71
CA GLY A 89 16.38 -6.45 -10.91
C GLY A 89 16.43 -5.94 -12.36
N SER A 90 15.57 -6.47 -13.25
CA SER A 90 15.56 -6.11 -14.68
C SER A 90 15.18 -4.65 -14.95
N GLN A 91 14.50 -3.99 -14.00
CA GLN A 91 14.09 -2.61 -14.12
C GLN A 91 14.48 -1.81 -12.87
N PRO A 92 14.79 -0.50 -13.03
CA PRO A 92 15.00 0.36 -11.88
C PRO A 92 13.73 0.47 -11.04
N GLU A 93 13.92 0.67 -9.74
CA GLU A 93 12.81 0.90 -8.81
C GLU A 93 12.00 2.13 -9.23
N ARG A 94 10.67 2.03 -9.14
CA ARG A 94 9.77 3.13 -9.49
C ARG A 94 8.94 3.54 -8.30
N LEU A 95 9.20 4.75 -7.80
CA LEU A 95 8.43 5.40 -6.75
C LEU A 95 7.29 6.23 -7.35
N LYS A 96 6.08 6.06 -6.81
CA LYS A 96 4.93 6.94 -7.06
C LYS A 96 4.22 7.28 -5.76
N SER A 97 3.79 8.52 -5.62
CA SER A 97 2.99 9.00 -4.49
C SER A 97 1.53 9.17 -4.88
N TYR A 98 0.63 8.84 -3.96
CA TYR A 98 -0.81 8.99 -4.09
C TYR A 98 -1.39 9.61 -2.82
N SER A 99 -2.36 10.51 -2.97
CA SER A 99 -3.18 11.01 -1.86
C SER A 99 -4.53 10.31 -1.91
N LEU A 100 -4.77 9.37 -1.00
CA LEU A 100 -5.99 8.58 -0.96
C LEU A 100 -7.06 9.25 -0.09
N LYS A 101 -8.31 9.20 -0.55
CA LYS A 101 -9.47 9.71 0.18
C LYS A 101 -10.13 8.59 0.98
N ARG A 102 -10.66 8.94 2.15
CA ARG A 102 -11.45 8.00 2.95
C ARG A 102 -12.81 7.74 2.27
N LEU A 103 -13.15 6.46 2.10
CA LEU A 103 -14.50 5.98 1.81
C LEU A 103 -15.07 5.27 3.03
#